data_AF-A0A259CH63-F1
#
_entry.id   AF-A0A259CH63-F1
#
_cell.length_a   1.000
_cell.length_b   1.000
_cell.length_c   1.000
_cell.angle_alpha   90.00
_cell.angle_beta   90.00
_cell.angle_gamma   90.00
#
_symmetry.space_group_name_H-M   'P 1'
#
loop_
_entity.id
_entity.type
_entity.pdbx_description
1 polymer ?
#
loop_
_entity_poly.entity_id
_entity_poly.type
_entity_poly.pdbx_seq_one_letter_code
_entity_poly.pdbx_strand_id
1 'polypeptide(L)'
;LRAHGTNKRHIAWIDVHTGLGPYGHGEKIFGRHSEETTKRAKAWWGSDLIVSTATESVSPRTIGHITGCAPEECPGAAITPTTLEYGTGAIFGCPAHDQRDLDFARKYGLPVKPVVLPPDTDPADFAIGTEAYDGEGTLFNSGFLDGMSIADAKEAVARRLERFRVEDQPQGTRRVNFRLRDWGISRQRYWGCPIPVIHCTTCGPVPVPRDQLPVQLPDDVTFDRPGNPLDRAKAWRDVPCPKCGAPARRETDTMDTFVDSSWYFLRYASDSAERPLDKQEVAHWLPVDQYIGGIEHAILHLLYSRFFTRALKACGRVDVTEPFAGLFTQGMIVHETYKDPAGRWLFPEEVKLLGDGKAVKIDTGEPVTVGPPEKMSKSKKNVVPPEVVADTYGVDCARWFMLSDTPPERDSEWTQAGIEGAWRFVQRVWRLVGDALELGAPAGTPFPTAFGKDALALRRAAHGLAATVADDIERLRFNVAVAHVHEFANAFGQAISAARASGTGEGLGVALREAAEILVRVVGPMVPHLAEECWVALGHTGLAAEADWPKADPALLKRDTVTLPIQINGRKRDDIEVALDATPAEVEAAVLALETVQRALDGRPPKRIIVVPQRIVNVVA
;
A
#
# COMPACT_ATOMS: atom_id res chain seq x y z
N LEU A 1 30.08 38.56 -15.95
CA LEU A 1 28.86 39.05 -16.63
C LEU A 1 29.16 40.09 -17.71
N ARG A 2 29.73 41.26 -17.40
CA ARG A 2 29.99 42.37 -18.36
C ARG A 2 30.68 41.94 -19.68
N ALA A 3 31.62 41.01 -19.63
CA ALA A 3 32.37 40.60 -20.83
C ALA A 3 31.56 39.72 -21.81
N HIS A 4 30.54 39.00 -21.34
CA HIS A 4 29.92 37.92 -22.12
C HIS A 4 28.38 37.86 -22.05
N GLY A 5 27.77 38.52 -21.07
CA GLY A 5 26.32 38.45 -20.81
C GLY A 5 25.50 39.55 -21.49
N THR A 6 26.09 40.70 -21.79
CA THR A 6 25.37 41.89 -22.30
C THR A 6 24.64 41.66 -23.63
N ASN A 7 25.12 40.71 -24.44
CA ASN A 7 24.53 40.37 -25.75
C ASN A 7 23.69 39.08 -25.73
N LYS A 8 23.42 38.50 -24.56
CA LYS A 8 22.67 37.23 -24.44
C LYS A 8 21.20 37.54 -24.15
N ARG A 9 20.30 36.88 -24.88
CA ARG A 9 18.85 36.99 -24.63
C ARG A 9 18.40 36.22 -23.39
N HIS A 10 19.07 35.12 -23.08
CA HIS A 10 18.80 34.27 -21.91
C HIS A 10 20.12 33.94 -21.21
N ILE A 11 20.15 34.06 -19.89
CA ILE A 11 21.27 33.68 -19.04
C ILE A 11 20.75 32.75 -17.95
N ALA A 12 21.26 31.52 -17.91
CA ALA A 12 20.98 30.59 -16.82
C ALA A 12 22.16 30.59 -15.83
N TRP A 13 21.85 30.70 -14.55
CA TRP A 13 22.82 30.50 -13.48
C TRP A 13 22.60 29.13 -12.89
N ILE A 14 23.55 28.21 -13.06
CA ILE A 14 23.43 26.86 -12.52
C ILE A 14 24.31 26.81 -11.28
N ASP A 15 23.69 26.81 -10.11
CA ASP A 15 24.35 26.58 -8.83
C ASP A 15 24.44 25.06 -8.60
N VAL A 16 25.64 24.50 -8.70
CA VAL A 16 25.85 23.07 -8.46
C VAL A 16 26.14 22.91 -6.98
N HIS A 17 25.12 22.56 -6.19
CA HIS A 17 25.30 22.31 -4.76
C HIS A 17 25.95 20.95 -4.53
N THR A 18 27.11 20.99 -3.87
CA THR A 18 27.72 19.85 -3.22
C THR A 18 27.32 19.92 -1.75
N GLY A 19 26.42 19.04 -1.31
CA GLY A 19 26.04 18.97 0.11
C GLY A 19 27.29 18.98 1.00
N LEU A 20 27.33 19.96 1.91
CA LEU A 20 28.22 20.15 3.06
C LEU A 20 29.63 19.53 2.96
N GLY A 21 30.62 20.39 2.74
CA GLY A 21 32.01 20.08 3.12
C GLY A 21 32.14 19.73 4.62
N PRO A 22 33.25 19.11 5.03
CA PRO A 22 33.38 18.36 6.29
C PRO A 22 33.17 19.13 7.62
N TYR A 23 32.83 20.44 7.63
CA TYR A 23 32.79 21.25 8.86
C TYR A 23 31.65 22.29 8.98
N GLY A 24 30.54 22.14 8.25
CA GLY A 24 29.21 22.68 8.59
C GLY A 24 29.05 23.98 9.43
N HIS A 25 29.67 25.11 9.05
CA HIS A 25 29.36 26.42 9.63
C HIS A 25 29.23 27.52 8.57
N GLY A 26 28.11 28.25 8.58
CA GLY A 26 27.91 29.48 7.79
C GLY A 26 26.60 30.21 8.13
N GLU A 27 26.56 31.53 7.93
CA GLU A 27 25.38 32.40 8.11
C GLU A 27 24.56 32.57 6.82
N LYS A 28 23.30 33.03 6.95
CA LYS A 28 22.25 33.08 5.91
C LYS A 28 22.57 33.94 4.69
N ILE A 29 22.19 33.45 3.50
CA ILE A 29 22.15 34.20 2.22
C ILE A 29 20.68 34.30 1.76
N PHE A 30 20.16 35.52 1.57
CA PHE A 30 18.81 35.76 1.02
C PHE A 30 18.88 36.13 -0.46
N GLY A 31 18.06 35.50 -1.31
CA GLY A 31 17.79 35.93 -2.69
C GLY A 31 16.29 36.18 -2.93
N ARG A 32 15.94 37.22 -3.70
CA ARG A 32 14.55 37.52 -4.08
C ARG A 32 14.05 36.48 -5.10
N HIS A 33 13.10 35.65 -4.68
CA HIS A 33 12.37 34.68 -5.52
C HIS A 33 11.05 35.27 -6.03
N SER A 34 10.66 34.96 -7.27
CA SER A 34 9.30 35.21 -7.79
C SER A 34 8.77 34.00 -8.55
N GLU A 35 7.45 33.77 -8.50
CA GLU A 35 6.75 32.69 -9.22
C GLU A 35 7.04 32.69 -10.74
N GLU A 36 7.34 33.88 -11.27
CA GLU A 36 7.69 34.10 -12.68
C GLU A 36 9.05 33.49 -13.05
N THR A 37 10.01 33.43 -12.12
CA THR A 37 11.30 32.78 -12.36
C THR A 37 11.16 31.26 -12.46
N THR A 38 10.31 30.66 -11.63
CA THR A 38 10.02 29.22 -11.64
C THR A 38 9.27 28.79 -12.90
N LYS A 39 8.26 29.56 -13.33
CA LYS A 39 7.55 29.30 -14.60
C LYS A 39 8.50 29.35 -15.79
N ARG A 40 9.42 30.31 -15.81
CA ARG A 40 10.45 30.47 -16.84
C ARG A 40 11.45 29.31 -16.86
N ALA A 41 11.90 28.85 -15.69
CA ALA A 41 12.77 27.68 -15.57
C ALA A 41 12.10 26.42 -16.15
N LYS A 42 10.85 26.17 -15.79
CA LYS A 42 10.07 25.04 -16.34
C LYS A 42 9.86 25.16 -17.85
N ALA A 43 9.63 26.37 -18.36
CA ALA A 43 9.49 26.61 -19.79
C ALA A 43 10.80 26.38 -20.58
N TRP A 44 11.96 26.68 -19.99
CA TRP A 44 13.26 26.53 -20.65
C TRP A 44 13.83 25.10 -20.57
N TRP A 45 13.50 24.38 -19.50
CA TRP A 45 14.19 23.13 -19.13
C TRP A 45 13.26 21.93 -18.95
N GLY A 46 11.94 22.08 -19.11
CA GLY A 46 10.96 21.01 -18.97
C GLY A 46 10.31 20.94 -17.59
N SER A 47 9.24 20.14 -17.48
CA SER A 47 8.40 20.01 -16.28
C SER A 47 9.02 19.20 -15.15
N ASP A 48 10.09 18.43 -15.43
CA ASP A 48 10.73 17.49 -14.49
C ASP A 48 11.71 18.17 -13.51
N LEU A 49 11.55 19.47 -13.27
CA LEU A 49 12.25 20.20 -12.22
C LEU A 49 11.68 19.78 -10.85
N ILE A 50 12.36 18.84 -10.18
CA ILE A 50 11.92 18.24 -8.89
C ILE A 50 12.29 19.10 -7.67
N VAL A 51 13.03 20.20 -7.83
CA VAL A 51 13.36 21.05 -6.67
C VAL A 51 12.20 22.00 -6.37
N SER A 52 11.36 21.59 -5.42
CA SER A 52 10.51 22.49 -4.66
C SER A 52 11.38 23.39 -3.78
N THR A 53 11.16 24.70 -3.86
CA THR A 53 11.36 25.68 -2.78
C THR A 53 12.61 25.47 -1.90
N ALA A 54 13.69 26.18 -2.25
CA ALA A 54 14.89 26.47 -1.45
C ALA A 54 14.92 25.90 -0.02
N THR A 55 15.75 24.88 0.21
CA THR A 55 16.43 24.71 1.49
C THR A 55 17.81 25.35 1.39
N GLU A 56 18.13 26.22 2.35
CA GLU A 56 19.29 27.10 2.37
C GLU A 56 20.62 26.31 2.26
N SER A 57 21.53 26.76 1.39
CA SER A 57 22.93 26.31 1.34
C SER A 57 23.87 27.41 1.86
N VAL A 58 24.99 27.02 2.45
CA VAL A 58 25.97 27.90 3.11
C VAL A 58 27.26 28.01 2.30
N SER A 59 27.78 29.24 2.11
CA SER A 59 29.09 29.51 1.49
C SER A 59 29.86 30.64 2.21
N PRO A 60 31.20 30.71 2.11
CA PRO A 60 32.00 31.79 2.72
C PRO A 60 31.68 33.15 2.09
N ARG A 61 31.84 34.22 2.89
CA ARG A 61 31.52 35.62 2.56
C ARG A 61 31.96 36.03 1.14
N THR A 62 31.04 35.95 0.18
CA THR A 62 31.22 36.47 -1.17
C THR A 62 31.03 37.98 -1.14
N ILE A 63 31.97 38.74 -1.71
CA ILE A 63 31.81 40.18 -1.92
C ILE A 63 30.81 40.38 -3.06
N GLY A 64 29.54 40.60 -2.74
CA GLY A 64 28.47 40.95 -3.68
C GLY A 64 27.48 39.83 -3.98
N HIS A 65 26.20 40.21 -4.13
CA HIS A 65 25.09 39.32 -4.44
C HIS A 65 25.04 39.04 -5.96
N ILE A 66 25.64 37.93 -6.40
CA ILE A 66 25.85 37.62 -7.83
C ILE A 66 24.53 37.54 -8.63
N THR A 67 23.45 37.05 -8.02
CA THR A 67 22.11 36.96 -8.63
C THR A 67 21.39 38.31 -8.64
N GLY A 68 21.86 39.28 -7.85
CA GLY A 68 21.22 40.59 -7.68
C GLY A 68 21.84 41.68 -8.56
N CYS A 69 23.14 41.60 -8.83
CA CYS A 69 23.79 42.49 -9.79
C CYS A 69 23.53 42.06 -11.25
N ALA A 70 23.14 40.81 -11.49
CA ALA A 70 23.00 40.29 -12.84
C ALA A 70 21.98 41.04 -13.74
N PRO A 71 20.80 41.46 -13.25
CA PRO A 71 19.88 42.29 -14.03
C PRO A 71 20.45 43.67 -14.38
N GLU A 72 21.23 44.29 -13.49
CA GLU A 72 21.87 45.59 -13.72
C GLU A 72 23.01 45.47 -14.74
N GLU A 73 23.76 44.37 -14.68
CA GLU A 73 24.92 44.10 -15.52
C GLU A 73 24.55 43.57 -16.92
N CYS A 74 23.33 43.02 -17.08
CA CYS A 74 22.84 42.42 -18.32
C CYS A 74 21.35 42.74 -18.54
N PRO A 75 20.96 44.02 -18.73
CA PRO A 75 19.56 44.47 -18.71
C PRO A 75 18.68 43.91 -19.84
N GLY A 76 19.29 43.39 -20.92
CA GLY A 76 18.57 42.78 -22.05
C GLY A 76 18.40 41.26 -21.96
N ALA A 77 18.91 40.62 -20.91
CA ALA A 77 18.86 39.18 -20.74
C ALA A 77 17.75 38.78 -19.75
N ALA A 78 16.96 37.76 -20.08
CA ALA A 78 16.18 37.07 -19.06
C ALA A 78 17.12 36.17 -18.24
N ILE A 79 17.00 36.19 -16.92
CA ILE A 79 17.93 35.50 -16.00
C ILE A 79 17.18 34.47 -15.16
N THR A 80 17.69 33.24 -15.09
CA THR A 80 17.07 32.14 -14.31
C THR A 80 18.13 31.36 -13.52
N PRO A 81 18.02 31.25 -12.18
CA PRO A 81 18.86 30.35 -11.38
C PRO A 81 18.29 28.92 -11.26
N THR A 82 19.16 27.89 -11.26
CA THR A 82 18.81 26.46 -11.15
C THR A 82 19.83 25.71 -10.27
N THR A 83 19.41 24.66 -9.55
CA THR A 83 20.28 23.85 -8.66
C THR A 83 20.30 22.36 -9.05
N LEU A 84 21.47 21.69 -8.97
CA LEU A 84 21.66 20.24 -9.24
C LEU A 84 22.48 19.56 -8.12
N GLU A 85 22.08 18.37 -7.62
CA GLU A 85 22.81 17.59 -6.59
C GLU A 85 23.00 16.10 -6.98
N TYR A 86 24.25 15.57 -7.07
CA TYR A 86 24.54 14.12 -7.11
C TYR A 86 26.03 13.74 -6.88
N GLY A 87 26.30 12.63 -6.20
CA GLY A 87 27.61 11.94 -6.17
C GLY A 87 28.76 12.75 -5.55
N THR A 88 29.98 12.58 -6.06
CA THR A 88 31.18 13.37 -5.67
C THR A 88 31.15 14.81 -6.21
N GLY A 89 30.03 15.27 -6.78
CA GLY A 89 29.88 16.59 -7.40
C GLY A 89 30.28 16.67 -8.88
N ALA A 90 30.76 15.56 -9.48
CA ALA A 90 31.06 15.45 -10.91
C ALA A 90 30.74 14.04 -11.43
N ILE A 91 30.19 13.96 -12.64
CA ILE A 91 29.98 12.70 -13.36
C ILE A 91 30.78 12.71 -14.66
N PHE A 92 31.28 11.55 -15.05
CA PHE A 92 31.78 11.35 -16.41
C PHE A 92 30.58 11.07 -17.31
N GLY A 93 30.33 11.93 -18.29
CA GLY A 93 29.25 11.74 -19.25
C GLY A 93 29.62 10.68 -20.29
N CYS A 94 28.73 9.72 -20.53
CA CYS A 94 28.89 8.69 -21.56
C CYS A 94 27.70 8.72 -22.54
N PRO A 95 27.64 9.70 -23.47
CA PRO A 95 26.45 9.95 -24.28
C PRO A 95 25.98 8.77 -25.13
N ALA A 96 26.87 7.86 -25.51
CA ALA A 96 26.47 6.69 -26.29
C ALA A 96 25.71 5.64 -25.45
N HIS A 97 25.81 5.69 -24.12
CA HIS A 97 25.39 4.62 -23.21
C HIS A 97 24.66 5.13 -21.94
N ASP A 98 24.31 6.42 -21.85
CA ASP A 98 23.36 6.99 -20.88
C ASP A 98 22.44 7.98 -21.61
N GLN A 99 21.12 7.82 -21.47
CA GLN A 99 20.14 8.61 -22.21
C GLN A 99 20.19 10.10 -21.86
N ARG A 100 20.41 10.46 -20.59
CA ARG A 100 20.47 11.87 -20.17
C ARG A 100 21.71 12.54 -20.74
N ASP A 101 22.82 11.80 -20.79
CA ASP A 101 24.06 12.28 -21.40
C ASP A 101 23.91 12.42 -22.92
N LEU A 102 23.18 11.51 -23.58
CA LEU A 102 22.86 11.59 -25.01
C LEU A 102 22.06 12.85 -25.33
N ASP A 103 20.96 13.07 -24.61
CA ASP A 103 20.08 14.22 -24.80
C ASP A 103 20.85 15.53 -24.60
N PHE A 104 21.70 15.59 -23.57
CA PHE A 104 22.58 16.73 -23.32
C PHE A 104 23.57 16.92 -24.47
N ALA A 105 24.28 15.86 -24.88
CA ALA A 105 25.26 15.93 -25.95
C ALA A 105 24.62 16.39 -27.27
N ARG A 106 23.45 15.86 -27.63
CA ARG A 106 22.73 16.27 -28.85
C ARG A 106 22.26 17.71 -28.79
N LYS A 107 21.70 18.15 -27.66
CA LYS A 107 21.26 19.54 -27.47
C LYS A 107 22.38 20.55 -27.67
N TYR A 108 23.60 20.21 -27.27
CA TYR A 108 24.76 21.10 -27.32
C TYR A 108 25.77 20.78 -28.44
N GLY A 109 25.47 19.81 -29.32
CA GLY A 109 26.36 19.41 -30.41
C GLY A 109 27.68 18.79 -29.95
N LEU A 110 27.68 18.11 -28.81
CA LEU A 110 28.85 17.40 -28.28
C LEU A 110 29.02 16.02 -28.95
N PRO A 111 30.24 15.46 -28.96
CA PRO A 111 30.49 14.15 -29.57
C PRO A 111 29.74 13.01 -28.88
N VAL A 112 29.20 12.09 -29.67
CA VAL A 112 28.60 10.83 -29.22
C VAL A 112 29.42 9.69 -29.82
N LYS A 113 30.24 9.04 -28.99
CA LYS A 113 31.14 7.97 -29.42
C LYS A 113 30.68 6.62 -28.86
N PRO A 114 30.21 5.68 -29.69
CA PRO A 114 29.87 4.34 -29.22
C PRO A 114 31.14 3.57 -28.85
N VAL A 115 31.10 2.93 -27.68
CA VAL A 115 32.18 2.11 -27.13
C VAL A 115 31.75 0.70 -26.73
N VAL A 116 30.45 0.40 -26.76
CA VAL A 116 29.89 -0.96 -26.63
C VAL A 116 29.25 -1.34 -27.96
N LEU A 117 29.69 -2.45 -28.54
CA LEU A 117 29.16 -3.01 -29.77
C LEU A 117 28.13 -4.10 -29.42
N PRO A 118 26.88 -3.99 -29.90
CA PRO A 118 25.89 -5.04 -29.72
C PRO A 118 26.34 -6.36 -30.35
N PRO A 119 25.85 -7.52 -29.86
CA PRO A 119 26.10 -8.81 -30.49
C PRO A 119 25.71 -8.80 -31.98
N ASP A 120 26.44 -9.57 -32.78
CA ASP A 120 26.17 -9.80 -34.20
C ASP A 120 26.04 -8.53 -35.06
N THR A 121 26.65 -7.42 -34.62
CA THR A 121 26.63 -6.13 -35.31
C THR A 121 28.02 -5.80 -35.87
N ASP A 122 28.08 -5.29 -37.11
CA ASP A 122 29.32 -4.79 -37.70
C ASP A 122 29.69 -3.43 -37.07
N PRO A 123 30.91 -3.26 -36.51
CA PRO A 123 31.38 -1.97 -35.99
C PRO A 123 31.27 -0.80 -36.97
N ALA A 124 31.36 -1.06 -38.28
CA ALA A 124 31.28 -0.02 -39.31
C ALA A 124 29.87 0.56 -39.47
N ASP A 125 28.84 -0.23 -39.13
CA ASP A 125 27.44 0.11 -39.35
C ASP A 125 26.74 0.57 -38.06
N PHE A 126 27.40 0.45 -36.90
CA PHE A 126 26.81 0.79 -35.61
C PHE A 126 26.98 2.27 -35.24
N ALA A 127 25.87 2.98 -35.13
CA ALA A 127 25.80 4.35 -34.66
C ALA A 127 24.67 4.55 -33.64
N ILE A 128 24.88 5.48 -32.70
CA ILE A 128 23.86 5.84 -31.71
C ILE A 128 22.83 6.77 -32.34
N GLY A 129 21.58 6.32 -32.36
CA GLY A 129 20.42 7.07 -32.82
C GLY A 129 19.92 8.08 -31.78
N THR A 130 18.60 8.10 -31.55
CA THR A 130 17.95 8.91 -30.51
C THR A 130 17.96 8.24 -29.13
N GLU A 131 18.21 6.94 -29.09
CA GLU A 131 18.30 6.15 -27.87
C GLU A 131 19.75 5.76 -27.61
N ALA A 132 20.22 5.96 -26.37
CA ALA A 132 21.52 5.48 -25.93
C ALA A 132 21.51 3.95 -25.84
N TYR A 133 22.62 3.31 -26.16
CA TYR A 133 22.74 1.86 -26.08
C TYR A 133 23.20 1.42 -24.69
N ASP A 134 22.32 0.82 -23.89
CA ASP A 134 22.61 0.32 -22.54
C ASP A 134 22.61 -1.22 -22.44
N GLY A 135 22.57 -1.90 -23.57
CA GLY A 135 22.53 -3.36 -23.68
C GLY A 135 23.89 -4.06 -23.54
N GLU A 136 23.85 -5.39 -23.64
CA GLU A 136 25.03 -6.27 -23.61
C GLU A 136 25.92 -6.11 -24.84
N GLY A 137 27.20 -6.47 -24.74
CA GLY A 137 28.08 -6.38 -25.90
C GLY A 137 29.56 -6.54 -25.58
N THR A 138 30.38 -6.25 -26.57
CA THR A 138 31.84 -6.18 -26.41
C THR A 138 32.34 -4.75 -26.57
N LEU A 139 33.46 -4.44 -25.92
CA LEU A 139 34.03 -3.12 -26.01
C LEU A 139 34.68 -2.93 -27.39
N PHE A 140 34.47 -1.77 -27.99
CA PHE A 140 35.12 -1.33 -29.21
C PHE A 140 35.43 0.16 -29.12
N ASN A 141 36.26 0.71 -30.03
CA ASN A 141 36.71 2.11 -29.98
C ASN A 141 37.35 2.54 -28.64
N SER A 142 37.87 1.57 -27.87
CA SER A 142 38.31 1.68 -26.47
C SER A 142 39.76 1.21 -26.26
N GLY A 143 40.48 0.85 -27.32
CA GLY A 143 41.92 0.56 -27.30
C GLY A 143 42.23 -0.76 -26.62
N PHE A 144 42.95 -0.74 -25.49
CA PHE A 144 43.35 -1.98 -24.80
C PHE A 144 42.17 -2.81 -24.24
N LEU A 145 40.95 -2.25 -24.28
CA LEU A 145 39.72 -2.90 -23.88
C LEU A 145 38.98 -3.55 -25.06
N ASP A 146 39.40 -3.30 -26.30
CA ASP A 146 38.68 -3.77 -27.49
C ASP A 146 38.57 -5.31 -27.50
N GLY A 147 37.37 -5.82 -27.78
CA GLY A 147 37.03 -7.24 -27.76
C GLY A 147 36.72 -7.82 -26.38
N MET A 148 36.92 -7.07 -25.29
CA MET A 148 36.55 -7.54 -23.94
C MET A 148 35.03 -7.52 -23.73
N SER A 149 34.54 -8.39 -22.85
CA SER A 149 33.19 -8.28 -22.30
C SER A 149 33.06 -7.03 -21.40
N ILE A 150 31.84 -6.54 -21.18
CA ILE A 150 31.58 -5.41 -20.28
C ILE A 150 32.11 -5.69 -18.86
N ALA A 151 31.93 -6.93 -18.36
CA ALA A 151 32.39 -7.32 -17.04
C ALA A 151 33.93 -7.30 -16.92
N ASP A 152 34.63 -7.90 -17.88
CA ASP A 152 36.09 -7.94 -17.90
C ASP A 152 36.69 -6.54 -18.09
N ALA A 153 36.07 -5.71 -18.93
CA ALA A 153 36.50 -4.34 -19.15
C ALA A 153 36.35 -3.48 -17.88
N LYS A 154 35.24 -3.61 -17.14
CA LYS A 154 35.06 -2.92 -15.84
C LYS A 154 36.17 -3.31 -14.86
N GLU A 155 36.50 -4.60 -14.79
CA GLU A 155 37.57 -5.11 -13.93
C GLU A 155 38.96 -4.61 -14.36
N ALA A 156 39.24 -4.64 -15.66
CA ALA A 156 40.50 -4.16 -16.22
C ALA A 156 40.71 -2.65 -15.99
N VAL A 157 39.67 -1.83 -16.21
CA VAL A 157 39.70 -0.39 -15.93
C VAL A 157 39.92 -0.13 -14.46
N ALA A 158 39.16 -0.77 -13.57
CA ALA A 158 39.28 -0.52 -12.14
C ALA A 158 40.66 -0.93 -11.59
N ARG A 159 41.22 -2.07 -12.03
CA ARG A 159 42.62 -2.46 -11.69
C ARG A 159 43.64 -1.43 -12.19
N ARG A 160 43.43 -0.91 -13.40
CA ARG A 160 44.33 0.10 -13.97
C ARG A 160 44.31 1.39 -13.15
N LEU A 161 43.12 1.89 -12.81
CA LEU A 161 42.94 3.11 -12.01
C LEU A 161 43.49 2.97 -10.58
N GLU A 162 43.40 1.79 -9.98
CA GLU A 162 43.95 1.53 -8.65
C GLU A 162 45.49 1.40 -8.62
N ARG A 163 46.09 0.97 -9.74
CA ARG A 163 47.55 0.81 -9.88
C ARG A 163 48.24 2.10 -10.30
N PHE A 164 47.62 2.89 -11.17
CA PHE A 164 48.22 4.12 -11.65
C PHE A 164 48.22 5.18 -10.53
N ARG A 165 49.39 5.79 -10.29
CA ARG A 165 49.60 6.76 -9.22
C ARG A 165 49.66 8.19 -9.77
N VAL A 166 48.94 9.10 -9.12
CA VAL A 166 49.00 10.55 -9.32
C VAL A 166 49.25 11.18 -7.95
N GLU A 167 50.35 11.92 -7.79
CA GLU A 167 50.76 12.51 -6.50
C GLU A 167 50.76 11.48 -5.34
N ASP A 168 51.36 10.31 -5.59
CA ASP A 168 51.44 9.15 -4.67
C ASP A 168 50.10 8.52 -4.24
N GLN A 169 48.98 8.90 -4.87
CA GLN A 169 47.66 8.32 -4.64
C GLN A 169 47.16 7.53 -5.86
N PRO A 170 46.36 6.45 -5.68
CA PRO A 170 45.66 5.81 -6.80
C PRO A 170 44.78 6.81 -7.57
N GLN A 171 44.77 6.70 -8.90
CA GLN A 171 43.91 7.51 -9.75
C GLN A 171 42.41 7.22 -9.54
N GLY A 172 42.06 6.02 -9.08
CA GLY A 172 40.69 5.67 -8.72
C GLY A 172 40.61 4.49 -7.75
N THR A 173 39.48 4.35 -7.07
CA THR A 173 39.18 3.22 -6.18
C THR A 173 37.73 2.79 -6.34
N ARG A 174 37.46 1.48 -6.18
CA ARG A 174 36.07 0.98 -6.19
C ARG A 174 35.29 1.48 -4.98
N ARG A 175 34.03 1.83 -5.21
CA ARG A 175 33.09 2.28 -4.18
C ARG A 175 31.71 1.70 -4.43
N VAL A 176 31.02 1.35 -3.35
CA VAL A 176 29.59 1.04 -3.36
C VAL A 176 28.86 2.32 -2.96
N ASN A 177 27.91 2.74 -3.78
CA ASN A 177 27.09 3.92 -3.52
C ASN A 177 25.62 3.51 -3.38
N PHE A 178 24.88 4.26 -2.56
CA PHE A 178 23.45 4.07 -2.37
C PHE A 178 22.68 5.28 -2.90
N ARG A 179 21.51 5.03 -3.49
CA ARG A 179 20.53 6.09 -3.77
C ARG A 179 19.84 6.57 -2.49
N LEU A 180 19.74 5.70 -1.48
CA LEU A 180 19.29 6.05 -0.14
C LEU A 180 20.14 7.21 0.42
N ARG A 181 19.49 8.07 1.19
CA ARG A 181 20.12 9.20 1.89
C ARG A 181 19.85 9.05 3.37
N ASP A 182 20.62 9.77 4.18
CA ASP A 182 20.35 9.88 5.60
C ASP A 182 18.99 10.53 5.85
N TRP A 183 18.35 10.14 6.94
CA TRP A 183 17.04 10.65 7.31
C TRP A 183 17.16 11.97 8.06
N GLY A 184 16.81 13.07 7.38
CA GLY A 184 16.66 14.38 8.01
C GLY A 184 15.39 14.44 8.84
N ILE A 185 15.52 14.32 10.17
CA ILE A 185 14.37 14.31 11.09
C ILE A 185 13.87 15.71 11.49
N SER A 186 14.68 16.77 11.34
CA SER A 186 14.28 18.10 11.83
C SER A 186 13.15 18.72 11.00
N ARG A 187 12.17 19.31 11.66
CA ARG A 187 11.04 20.02 11.06
C ARG A 187 10.87 21.38 11.74
N GLN A 188 10.83 22.45 10.95
CA GLN A 188 10.53 23.81 11.42
C GLN A 188 9.02 23.98 11.61
N ARG A 189 8.42 23.18 12.48
CA ARG A 189 6.99 23.14 12.79
C ARG A 189 6.79 23.03 14.30
N TYR A 190 5.67 23.53 14.78
CA TYR A 190 5.32 23.45 16.19
C TYR A 190 4.85 22.03 16.59
N TRP A 191 3.96 21.43 15.79
CA TRP A 191 3.26 20.20 16.18
C TRP A 191 4.11 18.96 15.90
N GLY A 192 4.97 18.61 16.86
CA GLY A 192 5.80 17.41 16.83
C GLY A 192 6.58 17.23 18.13
N CYS A 193 7.27 16.09 18.25
CA CYS A 193 8.12 15.79 19.41
C CYS A 193 9.35 16.73 19.42
N PRO A 194 9.59 17.53 20.48
CA PRO A 194 10.78 18.38 20.54
C PRO A 194 12.09 17.59 20.50
N ILE A 195 13.06 18.06 19.71
CA ILE A 195 14.38 17.42 19.63
C ILE A 195 15.15 17.71 20.94
N PRO A 196 15.64 16.69 21.66
CA PRO A 196 16.25 16.87 23.00
C PRO A 196 17.72 17.34 22.91
N VAL A 197 17.93 18.50 22.26
CA VAL A 197 19.24 19.15 22.11
C VAL A 197 19.16 20.59 22.63
N ILE A 198 20.24 21.04 23.28
CA ILE A 198 20.44 22.42 23.73
C ILE A 198 21.69 22.98 23.04
N HIS A 199 21.56 24.13 22.40
CA HIS A 199 22.63 24.86 21.72
C HIS A 199 23.27 25.87 22.67
N CYS A 200 24.53 25.64 23.03
CA CYS A 200 25.35 26.53 23.84
C CYS A 200 26.47 27.14 23.00
N THR A 201 26.68 28.46 23.10
CA THR A 201 27.74 29.16 22.35
C THR A 201 29.16 28.74 22.76
N THR A 202 29.33 28.25 24.00
CA THR A 202 30.63 27.79 24.51
C THR A 202 30.84 26.28 24.31
N CYS A 203 29.80 25.47 24.50
CA CYS A 203 29.91 24.01 24.47
C CYS A 203 29.48 23.37 23.15
N GLY A 204 28.85 24.11 22.25
CA GLY A 204 28.18 23.57 21.05
C GLY A 204 26.84 22.90 21.39
N PRO A 205 26.36 21.98 20.53
CA PRO A 205 25.15 21.20 20.80
C PRO A 205 25.40 20.18 21.93
N VAL A 206 24.56 20.21 22.95
CA VAL A 206 24.59 19.26 24.08
C VAL A 206 23.23 18.57 24.22
N PRO A 207 23.18 17.26 24.52
CA PRO A 207 21.91 16.58 24.73
C PRO A 207 21.25 17.06 26.02
N VAL A 208 19.92 17.03 26.04
CA VAL A 208 19.14 17.23 27.28
C VAL A 208 19.43 16.08 28.25
N PRO A 209 19.71 16.37 29.54
CA PRO A 209 19.92 15.33 30.55
C PRO A 209 18.71 14.39 30.70
N ARG A 210 18.96 13.11 31.03
CA ARG A 210 17.89 12.08 31.11
C ARG A 210 16.80 12.41 32.13
N ASP A 211 17.17 13.00 33.25
CA ASP A 211 16.29 13.44 34.33
C ASP A 211 15.48 14.71 33.98
N GLN A 212 15.79 15.35 32.85
CA GLN A 212 15.06 16.49 32.30
C GLN A 212 14.19 16.10 31.10
N LEU A 213 14.12 14.80 30.77
CA LEU A 213 13.20 14.29 29.77
C LEU A 213 11.84 13.95 30.41
N PRO A 214 10.73 14.08 29.66
CA PRO A 214 10.66 14.60 28.29
C PRO A 214 10.79 16.13 28.23
N VAL A 215 11.30 16.64 27.11
CA VAL A 215 11.13 18.06 26.77
C VAL A 215 9.69 18.24 26.32
N GLN A 216 8.82 18.71 27.22
CA GLN A 216 7.41 18.92 26.92
C GLN A 216 7.24 20.05 25.90
N LEU A 217 6.39 19.85 24.89
CA LEU A 217 5.98 20.91 23.96
C LEU A 217 5.16 21.97 24.73
N PRO A 218 5.42 23.28 24.58
CA PRO A 218 4.74 24.32 25.36
C PRO A 218 3.34 24.62 24.81
N ASP A 219 2.32 24.58 25.68
CA ASP A 219 0.93 24.88 25.30
C ASP A 219 0.68 26.36 25.02
N ASP A 220 1.50 27.26 25.57
CA ASP A 220 1.32 28.71 25.59
C ASP A 220 1.98 29.42 24.39
N VAL A 221 1.69 28.94 23.17
CA VAL A 221 2.20 29.54 21.92
C VAL A 221 1.11 30.18 21.06
N THR A 222 1.49 31.13 20.20
CA THR A 222 0.59 31.79 19.24
C THR A 222 0.94 31.47 17.79
N PHE A 223 -0.09 31.38 16.95
CA PHE A 223 0.00 31.14 15.50
C PHE A 223 -0.28 32.40 14.65
N ASP A 224 -0.26 33.57 15.29
CA ASP A 224 -0.55 34.88 14.67
C ASP A 224 0.49 35.31 13.63
N ARG A 225 1.69 34.72 13.66
CA ARG A 225 2.81 35.05 12.76
C ARG A 225 3.36 33.82 12.05
N PRO A 226 3.68 33.91 10.75
CA PRO A 226 4.39 32.86 10.03
C PRO A 226 5.73 32.47 10.69
N GLY A 227 6.19 31.25 10.41
CA GLY A 227 7.41 30.65 11.00
C GLY A 227 7.13 29.79 12.22
N ASN A 228 8.18 29.21 12.82
CA ASN A 228 8.07 28.28 13.95
C ASN A 228 7.73 29.03 15.27
N PRO A 229 6.56 28.79 15.90
CA PRO A 229 6.20 29.39 17.17
C PRO A 229 7.22 29.16 18.30
N LEU A 230 7.93 28.03 18.30
CA LEU A 230 8.91 27.69 19.32
C LEU A 230 10.11 28.65 19.35
N ASP A 231 10.43 29.29 18.22
CA ASP A 231 11.46 30.34 18.16
C ASP A 231 11.10 31.57 19.00
N ARG A 232 9.81 31.78 19.26
CA ARG A 232 9.30 32.96 19.97
C ARG A 232 8.93 32.65 21.42
N ALA A 233 8.76 31.38 21.76
CA ALA A 233 8.47 30.88 23.10
C ALA A 233 9.70 30.98 24.02
N LYS A 234 10.19 32.20 24.30
CA LYS A 234 11.46 32.44 25.02
C LYS A 234 11.52 31.75 26.39
N ALA A 235 10.41 31.72 27.13
CA ALA A 235 10.34 31.08 28.43
C ALA A 235 10.60 29.57 28.37
N TRP A 236 10.20 28.94 27.26
CA TRP A 236 10.46 27.53 26.99
C TRP A 236 11.82 27.30 26.31
N ARG A 237 12.19 28.15 25.35
CA ARG A 237 13.38 28.00 24.51
C ARG A 237 14.66 28.30 25.28
N ASP A 238 14.69 29.37 26.07
CA ASP A 238 15.90 29.88 26.70
C ASP A 238 16.13 29.14 28.03
N VAL A 239 17.24 28.40 28.12
CA VAL A 239 17.58 27.54 29.27
C VAL A 239 19.07 27.64 29.59
N PRO A 240 19.52 27.38 30.83
CA PRO A 240 20.95 27.25 31.10
C PRO A 240 21.53 26.01 30.42
N CYS A 241 22.78 26.09 29.97
CA CYS A 241 23.50 24.94 29.46
C CYS A 241 23.70 23.91 30.58
N PRO A 242 23.30 22.64 30.40
CA PRO A 242 23.46 21.61 31.43
C PRO A 242 24.94 21.27 31.72
N LYS A 243 25.88 21.68 30.86
CA LYS A 243 27.31 21.41 31.02
C LYS A 243 28.07 22.53 31.74
N CYS A 244 27.78 23.80 31.44
CA CYS A 244 28.55 24.93 31.95
C CYS A 244 27.72 26.03 32.63
N GLY A 245 26.38 25.91 32.64
CA GLY A 245 25.46 26.89 33.23
C GLY A 245 25.26 28.19 32.43
N ALA A 246 26.04 28.42 31.36
CA ALA A 246 25.89 29.61 30.52
C ALA A 246 24.52 29.66 29.81
N PRO A 247 24.00 30.84 29.45
CA PRO A 247 22.77 30.96 28.67
C PRO A 247 22.84 30.15 27.37
N ALA A 248 21.83 29.33 27.14
CA ALA A 248 21.71 28.44 25.99
C ALA A 248 20.27 28.41 25.48
N ARG A 249 20.02 27.69 24.39
CA ARG A 249 18.70 27.57 23.79
C ARG A 249 18.39 26.12 23.46
N ARG A 250 17.18 25.65 23.77
CA ARG A 250 16.67 24.38 23.23
C ARG A 250 16.63 24.45 21.71
N GLU A 251 16.82 23.31 21.06
CA GLU A 251 16.42 23.12 19.67
C GLU A 251 14.92 23.43 19.54
N THR A 252 14.57 24.24 18.54
CA THR A 252 13.18 24.66 18.30
C THR A 252 12.55 23.85 17.18
N ASP A 253 13.34 23.12 16.40
CA ASP A 253 12.80 22.11 15.49
C ASP A 253 12.22 20.90 16.25
N THR A 254 11.14 20.37 15.70
CA THR A 254 10.56 19.11 16.15
C THR A 254 10.99 17.96 15.25
N MET A 255 10.84 16.73 15.72
CA MET A 255 11.07 15.53 14.93
C MET A 255 9.99 15.36 13.86
N ASP A 256 10.40 14.75 12.74
CA ASP A 256 9.55 14.20 11.71
C ASP A 256 8.57 13.20 12.30
N THR A 257 7.29 13.25 11.91
CA THR A 257 6.25 12.39 12.51
C THR A 257 6.46 10.91 12.20
N PHE A 258 7.27 10.59 11.19
CA PHE A 258 7.72 9.21 10.94
C PHE A 258 8.56 8.66 12.09
N VAL A 259 9.21 9.49 12.91
CA VAL A 259 9.92 9.00 14.10
C VAL A 259 8.97 8.28 15.02
N ASP A 260 7.82 8.87 15.34
CA ASP A 260 6.82 8.26 16.24
C ASP A 260 6.21 6.99 15.61
N SER A 261 5.88 7.04 14.32
CA SER A 261 5.31 5.88 13.61
C SER A 261 6.31 4.75 13.36
N SER A 262 7.61 4.96 13.55
CA SER A 262 8.62 3.93 13.29
C SER A 262 8.77 2.90 14.41
N TRP A 263 8.14 3.11 15.57
CA TRP A 263 8.29 2.20 16.71
C TRP A 263 7.04 2.03 17.57
N TYR A 264 5.90 2.61 17.20
CA TYR A 264 4.66 2.50 17.98
C TYR A 264 4.21 1.05 18.23
N PHE A 265 4.44 0.13 17.28
CA PHE A 265 4.12 -1.29 17.43
C PHE A 265 4.97 -1.97 18.53
N LEU A 266 6.20 -1.50 18.78
CA LEU A 266 7.02 -1.93 19.90
C LEU A 266 6.47 -1.40 21.22
N ARG A 267 5.95 -0.16 21.21
CA ARG A 267 5.34 0.43 22.40
C ARG A 267 4.01 -0.23 22.76
N TYR A 268 3.19 -0.62 21.80
CA TYR A 268 1.99 -1.42 22.08
C TYR A 268 2.31 -2.77 22.71
N ALA A 269 3.44 -3.38 22.32
CA ALA A 269 3.91 -4.63 22.88
C ALA A 269 4.54 -4.48 24.28
N SER A 270 4.56 -3.29 24.89
CA SER A 270 5.12 -3.08 26.22
C SER A 270 4.31 -2.11 27.09
N ASP A 271 3.94 -2.58 28.27
CA ASP A 271 3.16 -1.84 29.28
C ASP A 271 4.04 -1.39 30.47
N SER A 272 5.32 -1.13 30.21
CA SER A 272 6.23 -0.65 31.24
C SER A 272 6.04 0.84 31.50
N ALA A 273 5.84 1.18 32.79
CA ALA A 273 5.79 2.56 33.29
C ALA A 273 7.19 3.17 33.53
N GLU A 274 8.21 2.35 33.82
CA GLU A 274 9.54 2.82 34.21
C GLU A 274 10.50 3.00 33.02
N ARG A 275 10.31 2.20 31.97
CA ARG A 275 11.16 2.17 30.77
C ARG A 275 10.30 2.31 29.52
N PRO A 276 10.80 2.95 28.43
CA PRO A 276 10.06 3.07 27.18
C PRO A 276 9.66 1.73 26.56
N LEU A 277 10.47 0.69 26.76
CA LEU A 277 10.24 -0.67 26.28
C LEU A 277 10.75 -1.67 27.32
N ASP A 278 9.93 -2.67 27.65
CA ASP A 278 10.37 -3.90 28.30
C ASP A 278 10.69 -4.96 27.24
N LYS A 279 11.90 -5.52 27.34
CA LYS A 279 12.43 -6.44 26.34
C LYS A 279 11.70 -7.78 26.31
N GLN A 280 11.22 -8.26 27.46
CA GLN A 280 10.53 -9.56 27.55
C GLN A 280 9.11 -9.46 27.01
N GLU A 281 8.40 -8.36 27.32
CA GLU A 281 7.06 -8.11 26.78
C GLU A 281 7.11 -7.94 25.25
N VAL A 282 8.08 -7.17 24.75
CA VAL A 282 8.27 -7.04 23.30
C VAL A 282 8.56 -8.38 22.65
N ALA A 283 9.41 -9.22 23.26
CA ALA A 283 9.73 -10.55 22.72
C ALA A 283 8.55 -11.53 22.76
N HIS A 284 7.57 -11.31 23.65
CA HIS A 284 6.35 -12.12 23.71
C HIS A 284 5.44 -11.85 22.50
N TRP A 285 5.27 -10.58 22.12
CA TRP A 285 4.33 -10.17 21.07
C TRP A 285 4.93 -10.05 19.67
N LEU A 286 6.25 -9.81 19.54
CA LEU A 286 6.87 -9.51 18.25
C LEU A 286 7.70 -10.67 17.68
N PRO A 287 7.80 -10.78 16.34
CA PRO A 287 7.35 -9.83 15.31
C PRO A 287 5.82 -9.75 15.17
N VAL A 288 5.32 -8.64 14.61
CA VAL A 288 3.89 -8.56 14.25
C VAL A 288 3.61 -9.62 13.19
N ASP A 289 2.71 -10.57 13.48
CA ASP A 289 2.40 -11.66 12.56
C ASP A 289 1.85 -11.16 11.22
N GLN A 290 0.89 -10.22 11.27
CA GLN A 290 0.27 -9.64 10.09
C GLN A 290 0.11 -8.13 10.23
N TYR A 291 0.87 -7.37 9.44
CA TYR A 291 0.73 -5.93 9.30
C TYR A 291 -0.18 -5.61 8.11
N ILE A 292 -1.17 -4.73 8.29
CA ILE A 292 -2.10 -4.29 7.24
C ILE A 292 -1.92 -2.79 7.02
N GLY A 293 -1.60 -2.38 5.80
CA GLY A 293 -1.41 -0.96 5.47
C GLY A 293 -1.27 -0.70 3.98
N GLY A 294 -1.72 0.46 3.53
CA GLY A 294 -1.74 0.80 2.11
C GLY A 294 -0.33 0.90 1.49
N ILE A 295 -0.25 0.64 0.19
CA ILE A 295 1.01 0.62 -0.58
C ILE A 295 1.74 1.97 -0.56
N GLU A 296 1.06 3.07 -0.26
CA GLU A 296 1.67 4.39 -0.10
C GLU A 296 2.77 4.44 0.97
N HIS A 297 2.74 3.50 1.92
CA HIS A 297 3.69 3.42 3.02
C HIS A 297 4.87 2.47 2.74
N ALA A 298 4.94 1.87 1.54
CA ALA A 298 5.90 0.81 1.21
C ALA A 298 7.38 1.25 1.30
N ILE A 299 7.69 2.50 0.97
CA ILE A 299 9.08 2.99 0.94
C ILE A 299 9.47 3.68 2.24
N LEU A 300 8.71 4.67 2.71
CA LEU A 300 9.11 5.48 3.87
C LEU A 300 8.86 4.75 5.19
N HIS A 301 7.61 4.76 5.66
CA HIS A 301 7.18 4.19 6.94
C HIS A 301 7.72 2.77 7.19
N LEU A 302 7.59 1.87 6.21
CA LEU A 302 8.06 0.50 6.38
C LEU A 302 9.59 0.42 6.46
N LEU A 303 10.33 1.21 5.67
CA LEU A 303 11.79 1.26 5.80
C LEU A 303 12.23 1.85 7.14
N TYR A 304 11.58 2.92 7.59
CA TYR A 304 11.90 3.56 8.86
C TYR A 304 11.56 2.66 10.05
N SER A 305 10.45 1.93 10.01
CA SER A 305 10.10 0.92 11.03
C SER A 305 11.16 -0.19 11.12
N ARG A 306 11.63 -0.67 9.97
CA ARG A 306 12.72 -1.68 9.91
C ARG A 306 14.04 -1.11 10.42
N PHE A 307 14.37 0.12 10.02
CA PHE A 307 15.56 0.81 10.51
C PHE A 307 15.52 0.99 12.03
N PHE A 308 14.43 1.51 12.60
CA PHE A 308 14.24 1.70 14.03
C PHE A 308 14.37 0.38 14.80
N THR A 309 13.73 -0.69 14.30
CA THR A 309 13.79 -2.02 14.92
C THR A 309 15.24 -2.54 14.97
N ARG A 310 15.97 -2.46 13.84
CA ARG A 310 17.37 -2.88 13.77
C ARG A 310 18.29 -2.01 14.62
N ALA A 311 18.04 -0.70 14.69
CA ALA A 311 18.78 0.21 15.55
C ALA A 311 18.55 -0.10 17.04
N LEU A 312 17.31 -0.30 17.46
CA LEU A 312 16.96 -0.70 18.83
C LEU A 312 17.57 -2.05 19.21
N LYS A 313 17.58 -3.02 18.28
CA LYS A 313 18.29 -4.29 18.45
C LYS A 313 19.79 -4.11 18.62
N ALA A 314 20.42 -3.30 17.77
CA ALA A 314 21.86 -2.98 17.89
C ALA A 314 22.19 -2.28 19.23
N CYS A 315 21.24 -1.51 19.79
CA CYS A 315 21.33 -0.92 21.12
C CYS A 315 20.95 -1.88 22.26
N GLY A 316 20.66 -3.15 21.99
CA GLY A 316 20.28 -4.17 22.98
C GLY A 316 18.91 -3.97 23.63
N ARG A 317 18.03 -3.16 23.03
CA ARG A 317 16.71 -2.81 23.58
C ARG A 317 15.64 -3.85 23.27
N VAL A 318 15.76 -4.55 22.14
CA VAL A 318 14.83 -5.58 21.66
C VAL A 318 15.61 -6.71 20.98
N ASP A 319 15.01 -7.91 20.87
CA ASP A 319 15.63 -9.06 20.20
C ASP A 319 15.09 -9.30 18.77
N VAL A 320 13.91 -8.76 18.45
CA VAL A 320 13.29 -8.88 17.13
C VAL A 320 14.14 -8.19 16.05
N THR A 321 14.34 -8.86 14.92
CA THR A 321 15.20 -8.36 13.82
C THR A 321 14.41 -7.58 12.77
N GLU A 322 13.23 -8.07 12.42
CA GLU A 322 12.32 -7.47 11.46
C GLU A 322 10.96 -7.31 12.15
N PRO A 323 10.32 -6.13 12.05
CA PRO A 323 9.14 -5.82 12.84
C PRO A 323 7.87 -6.56 12.40
N PHE A 324 7.78 -6.94 11.13
CA PHE A 324 6.56 -7.50 10.52
C PHE A 324 6.90 -8.82 9.81
N ALA A 325 6.25 -9.91 10.20
CA ALA A 325 6.41 -11.23 9.57
C ALA A 325 5.56 -11.33 8.29
N GLY A 326 4.34 -10.82 8.34
CA GLY A 326 3.43 -10.67 7.21
C GLY A 326 3.13 -9.20 6.92
N LEU A 327 3.02 -8.86 5.63
CA LEU A 327 2.55 -7.56 5.16
C LEU A 327 1.43 -7.81 4.15
N PHE A 328 0.27 -7.21 4.40
CA PHE A 328 -0.84 -7.20 3.47
C PHE A 328 -1.16 -5.75 3.11
N THR A 329 -1.08 -5.44 1.82
CA THR A 329 -1.36 -4.10 1.31
C THR A 329 -2.76 -4.05 0.74
N GLN A 330 -3.68 -3.43 1.48
CA GLN A 330 -5.05 -3.27 1.00
C GLN A 330 -5.14 -2.31 -0.19
N GLY A 331 -6.15 -2.52 -1.03
CA GLY A 331 -6.54 -1.56 -2.05
C GLY A 331 -7.19 -0.32 -1.45
N MET A 332 -7.37 0.70 -2.27
CA MET A 332 -8.01 1.95 -1.87
C MET A 332 -9.53 1.86 -1.98
N ILE A 333 -10.24 2.50 -1.05
CA ILE A 333 -11.65 2.80 -1.26
C ILE A 333 -11.76 4.00 -2.19
N VAL A 334 -12.47 3.80 -3.30
CA VAL A 334 -12.71 4.81 -4.32
C VAL A 334 -14.18 5.21 -4.36
N HIS A 335 -14.44 6.44 -4.79
CA HIS A 335 -15.78 6.97 -4.98
C HIS A 335 -15.77 7.94 -6.15
N GLU A 336 -16.87 7.99 -6.89
CA GLU A 336 -17.13 9.02 -7.89
C GLU A 336 -16.86 10.42 -7.33
N THR A 337 -16.41 11.32 -8.19
CA THR A 337 -16.12 12.70 -7.80
C THR A 337 -17.13 13.66 -8.44
N TYR A 338 -17.46 14.76 -7.75
CA TYR A 338 -18.52 15.66 -8.19
C TYR A 338 -18.05 17.10 -8.25
N LYS A 339 -18.29 17.77 -9.37
CA LYS A 339 -18.01 19.21 -9.54
C LYS A 339 -19.23 20.00 -9.97
N ASP A 340 -19.36 21.19 -9.40
CA ASP A 340 -20.31 22.18 -9.88
C ASP A 340 -19.82 22.83 -11.21
N PRO A 341 -20.64 23.67 -11.88
CA PRO A 341 -20.25 24.35 -13.12
C PRO A 341 -19.04 25.29 -12.97
N ALA A 342 -18.71 25.72 -11.74
CA ALA A 342 -17.53 26.53 -11.45
C ALA A 342 -16.27 25.69 -11.19
N GLY A 343 -16.35 24.36 -11.29
CA GLY A 343 -15.25 23.44 -11.07
C GLY A 343 -14.93 23.17 -9.60
N ARG A 344 -15.78 23.59 -8.66
CA ARG A 344 -15.62 23.33 -7.22
C ARG A 344 -16.12 21.94 -6.88
N TRP A 345 -15.37 21.24 -6.03
CA TRP A 345 -15.76 19.93 -5.52
C TRP A 345 -17.00 20.02 -4.62
N LEU A 346 -17.87 19.03 -4.76
CA LEU A 346 -19.09 18.80 -3.98
C LEU A 346 -18.98 17.49 -3.20
N PHE A 347 -19.62 17.42 -2.04
CA PHE A 347 -19.82 16.17 -1.30
C PHE A 347 -20.91 15.30 -1.95
N PRO A 348 -20.86 13.97 -1.82
CA PRO A 348 -21.91 13.07 -2.33
C PRO A 348 -23.32 13.46 -1.87
N GLU A 349 -23.46 13.92 -0.62
CA GLU A 349 -24.76 14.31 -0.03
C GLU A 349 -25.32 15.61 -0.62
N GLU A 350 -24.51 16.38 -1.37
CA GLU A 350 -24.96 17.59 -2.08
C GLU A 350 -25.54 17.25 -3.48
N VAL A 351 -25.45 16.00 -3.92
CA VAL A 351 -25.69 15.57 -5.30
C VAL A 351 -26.86 14.59 -5.38
N LYS A 352 -27.77 14.83 -6.31
CA LYS A 352 -28.83 13.89 -6.70
C LYS A 352 -28.54 13.32 -8.08
N LEU A 353 -28.34 12.01 -8.16
CA LEU A 353 -28.23 11.28 -9.41
C LEU A 353 -29.61 11.15 -10.06
N LEU A 354 -29.71 11.51 -11.34
CA LEU A 354 -30.94 11.45 -12.13
C LEU A 354 -31.00 10.25 -13.10
N GLY A 355 -29.92 9.45 -13.17
CA GLY A 355 -29.72 8.40 -14.17
C GLY A 355 -28.97 8.88 -15.42
N ASP A 356 -28.51 7.94 -16.26
CA ASP A 356 -27.79 8.21 -17.52
C ASP A 356 -26.54 9.10 -17.38
N GLY A 357 -25.84 9.01 -16.25
CA GLY A 357 -24.67 9.84 -15.94
C GLY A 357 -24.99 11.32 -15.65
N LYS A 358 -26.28 11.67 -15.50
CA LYS A 358 -26.72 13.03 -15.16
C LYS A 358 -26.89 13.17 -13.65
N ALA A 359 -26.39 14.27 -13.12
CA ALA A 359 -26.50 14.63 -11.72
C ALA A 359 -26.84 16.10 -11.57
N VAL A 360 -27.57 16.44 -10.51
CA VAL A 360 -27.87 17.83 -10.13
C VAL A 360 -27.55 18.09 -8.68
N LYS A 361 -27.23 19.33 -8.34
CA LYS A 361 -27.06 19.75 -6.95
C LYS A 361 -28.43 19.84 -6.27
N ILE A 362 -28.57 19.30 -5.06
CA ILE A 362 -29.88 19.13 -4.39
C ILE A 362 -30.55 20.48 -4.11
N ASP A 363 -29.79 21.48 -3.69
CA ASP A 363 -30.32 22.78 -3.25
C ASP A 363 -30.65 23.72 -4.41
N THR A 364 -29.82 23.75 -5.46
CA THR A 364 -29.96 24.69 -6.59
C THR A 364 -30.58 24.07 -7.83
N GLY A 365 -30.54 22.73 -7.98
CA GLY A 365 -30.91 22.04 -9.20
C GLY A 365 -29.92 22.22 -10.36
N GLU A 366 -28.76 22.84 -10.10
CA GLU A 366 -27.73 23.07 -11.12
C GLU A 366 -27.08 21.75 -11.57
N PRO A 367 -26.65 21.65 -12.84
CA PRO A 367 -26.00 20.45 -13.35
C PRO A 367 -24.66 20.19 -12.63
N VAL A 368 -24.42 18.93 -12.29
CA VAL A 368 -23.19 18.45 -11.65
C VAL A 368 -22.43 17.57 -12.64
N THR A 369 -21.13 17.79 -12.73
CA THR A 369 -20.21 16.92 -13.48
C THR A 369 -19.80 15.74 -12.61
N VAL A 370 -20.15 14.53 -13.05
CA VAL A 370 -19.71 13.27 -12.42
C VAL A 370 -18.39 12.86 -13.05
N GLY A 371 -17.32 12.82 -12.25
CA GLY A 371 -16.02 12.29 -12.61
C GLY A 371 -15.89 10.80 -12.28
N PRO A 372 -14.85 10.13 -12.80
CA PRO A 372 -14.62 8.72 -12.51
C PRO A 372 -14.40 8.48 -11.01
N PRO A 373 -14.53 7.22 -10.54
CA PRO A 373 -14.13 6.85 -9.20
C PRO A 373 -12.64 7.14 -8.96
N GLU A 374 -12.35 7.85 -7.87
CA GLU A 374 -11.00 8.17 -7.43
C GLU A 374 -10.86 7.87 -5.94
N LYS A 375 -9.62 7.68 -5.44
CA LYS A 375 -9.33 7.53 -4.01
C LYS A 375 -10.06 8.61 -3.20
N MET A 376 -10.84 8.18 -2.20
CA MET A 376 -11.55 9.09 -1.31
C MET A 376 -10.58 10.06 -0.64
N SER A 377 -10.88 11.36 -0.70
CA SER A 377 -10.05 12.39 -0.05
C SER A 377 -10.86 13.64 0.32
N LYS A 378 -10.51 14.26 1.45
CA LYS A 378 -11.14 15.53 1.89
C LYS A 378 -10.95 16.65 0.85
N SER A 379 -9.85 16.65 0.11
CA SER A 379 -9.57 17.64 -0.95
C SER A 379 -10.52 17.55 -2.15
N LYS A 380 -10.99 16.35 -2.48
CA LYS A 380 -11.94 16.11 -3.58
C LYS A 380 -13.38 16.02 -3.12
N LYS A 381 -13.61 16.08 -1.80
CA LYS A 381 -14.90 15.93 -1.12
C LYS A 381 -15.67 14.66 -1.47
N ASN A 382 -15.06 13.66 -2.10
CA ASN A 382 -15.69 12.38 -2.43
C ASN A 382 -15.63 11.37 -1.27
N VAL A 383 -15.67 11.86 -0.03
CA VAL A 383 -15.64 11.02 1.17
C VAL A 383 -17.08 10.73 1.59
N VAL A 384 -17.36 9.48 1.98
CA VAL A 384 -18.60 9.12 2.65
C VAL A 384 -18.28 8.96 4.14
N PRO A 385 -18.83 9.81 5.02
CA PRO A 385 -18.56 9.72 6.45
C PRO A 385 -19.04 8.37 7.02
N PRO A 386 -18.18 7.60 7.71
CA PRO A 386 -18.57 6.33 8.32
C PRO A 386 -19.74 6.46 9.31
N GLU A 387 -19.88 7.61 9.95
CA GLU A 387 -20.96 7.90 10.91
C GLU A 387 -22.34 7.84 10.24
N VAL A 388 -22.46 8.40 9.04
CA VAL A 388 -23.72 8.38 8.27
C VAL A 388 -24.11 6.95 7.91
N VAL A 389 -23.12 6.13 7.56
CA VAL A 389 -23.34 4.70 7.25
C VAL A 389 -23.77 3.95 8.51
N ALA A 390 -23.10 4.17 9.63
CA ALA A 390 -23.40 3.52 10.90
C ALA A 390 -24.81 3.87 11.40
N ASP A 391 -25.21 5.15 11.34
CA ASP A 391 -26.53 5.60 11.78
C ASP A 391 -27.67 5.06 10.91
N THR A 392 -27.42 4.88 9.61
CA THR A 392 -28.45 4.44 8.66
C THR A 392 -28.58 2.92 8.58
N TYR A 393 -27.45 2.21 8.52
CA TYR A 393 -27.41 0.77 8.22
C TYR A 393 -26.87 -0.10 9.36
N GLY A 394 -26.20 0.52 10.34
CA GLY A 394 -25.45 -0.16 11.39
C GLY A 394 -24.01 -0.50 10.99
N VAL A 395 -23.14 -0.58 12.00
CA VAL A 395 -21.68 -0.84 11.82
C VAL A 395 -21.42 -2.19 11.16
N ASP A 396 -22.19 -3.22 11.49
CA ASP A 396 -22.04 -4.55 10.90
C ASP A 396 -22.35 -4.56 9.40
N CYS A 397 -23.30 -3.77 8.95
CA CYS A 397 -23.57 -3.62 7.53
C CYS A 397 -22.38 -2.99 6.80
N ALA A 398 -21.77 -1.94 7.38
CA ALA A 398 -20.58 -1.31 6.81
C ALA A 398 -19.40 -2.30 6.73
N ARG A 399 -19.16 -3.06 7.81
CA ARG A 399 -18.11 -4.10 7.86
C ARG A 399 -18.35 -5.17 6.81
N TRP A 400 -19.57 -5.70 6.72
CA TRP A 400 -19.92 -6.72 5.73
C TRP A 400 -19.69 -6.20 4.30
N PHE A 401 -20.16 -4.99 3.99
CA PHE A 401 -19.99 -4.37 2.68
C PHE A 401 -18.52 -4.24 2.28
N MET A 402 -17.66 -3.75 3.18
CA MET A 402 -16.21 -3.62 2.95
C MET A 402 -15.52 -4.96 2.66
N LEU A 403 -16.10 -6.08 3.08
CA LEU A 403 -15.53 -7.42 2.92
C LEU A 403 -16.15 -8.22 1.76
N SER A 404 -17.26 -7.78 1.17
CA SER A 404 -18.11 -8.64 0.32
C SER A 404 -17.63 -8.81 -1.12
N ASP A 405 -17.38 -7.70 -1.82
CA ASP A 405 -17.43 -7.73 -3.30
C ASP A 405 -16.06 -7.64 -3.97
N THR A 406 -15.04 -7.19 -3.24
CA THR A 406 -13.71 -6.91 -3.80
C THR A 406 -12.64 -7.63 -2.99
N PRO A 407 -11.69 -8.35 -3.64
CA PRO A 407 -10.49 -8.83 -2.95
C PRO A 407 -9.81 -7.70 -2.19
N PRO A 408 -9.37 -7.91 -0.94
CA PRO A 408 -8.93 -6.81 -0.09
C PRO A 408 -7.69 -6.06 -0.62
N GLU A 409 -6.91 -6.66 -1.52
CA GLU A 409 -5.76 -6.05 -2.21
C GLU A 409 -6.13 -5.17 -3.42
N ARG A 410 -7.40 -5.18 -3.85
CA ARG A 410 -7.88 -4.40 -4.99
C ARG A 410 -8.66 -3.18 -4.52
N ASP A 411 -8.59 -2.13 -5.34
CA ASP A 411 -9.41 -0.94 -5.12
C ASP A 411 -10.89 -1.31 -5.15
N SER A 412 -11.63 -0.87 -4.14
CA SER A 412 -13.06 -1.16 -3.99
C SER A 412 -13.86 0.11 -4.12
N GLU A 413 -14.89 0.06 -4.96
CA GLU A 413 -15.78 1.19 -5.18
C GLU A 413 -16.89 1.21 -4.13
N TRP A 414 -17.01 2.34 -3.44
CA TRP A 414 -18.18 2.58 -2.60
C TRP A 414 -19.40 2.85 -3.47
N THR A 415 -20.44 2.01 -3.32
CA THR A 415 -21.71 2.20 -4.04
C THR A 415 -22.90 2.09 -3.09
N GLN A 416 -23.92 2.91 -3.34
CA GLN A 416 -25.18 2.87 -2.60
C GLN A 416 -25.89 1.50 -2.73
N ALA A 417 -25.89 0.92 -3.93
CA ALA A 417 -26.50 -0.39 -4.16
C ALA A 417 -25.76 -1.52 -3.41
N GLY A 418 -24.43 -1.42 -3.28
CA GLY A 418 -23.62 -2.38 -2.54
C GLY A 418 -23.96 -2.41 -1.04
N ILE A 419 -24.01 -1.24 -0.40
CA ILE A 419 -24.34 -1.15 1.04
C ILE A 419 -25.79 -1.60 1.31
N GLU A 420 -26.75 -1.27 0.43
CA GLU A 420 -28.14 -1.77 0.54
C GLU A 420 -28.23 -3.31 0.37
N GLY A 421 -27.38 -3.88 -0.48
CA GLY A 421 -27.21 -5.33 -0.62
C GLY A 421 -26.73 -5.97 0.68
N ALA A 422 -25.65 -5.44 1.26
CA ALA A 422 -25.11 -5.86 2.54
C ALA A 422 -26.15 -5.76 3.67
N TRP A 423 -26.90 -4.65 3.71
CA TRP A 423 -27.92 -4.41 4.74
C TRP A 423 -29.03 -5.46 4.71
N ARG A 424 -29.52 -5.81 3.50
CA ARG A 424 -30.51 -6.89 3.33
C ARG A 424 -29.95 -8.25 3.75
N PHE A 425 -28.66 -8.50 3.53
CA PHE A 425 -28.04 -9.76 3.92
C PHE A 425 -27.86 -9.87 5.44
N VAL A 426 -27.39 -8.83 6.11
CA VAL A 426 -27.29 -8.79 7.59
C VAL A 426 -28.66 -9.08 8.23
N GLN A 427 -29.73 -8.45 7.73
CA GLN A 427 -31.10 -8.75 8.18
C GLN A 427 -31.55 -10.18 7.84
N ARG A 428 -31.04 -10.77 6.75
CA ARG A 428 -31.32 -12.17 6.39
C ARG A 428 -30.67 -13.13 7.39
N VAL A 429 -29.44 -12.87 7.85
CA VAL A 429 -28.79 -13.69 8.88
C VAL A 429 -29.63 -13.73 10.15
N TRP A 430 -30.08 -12.57 10.65
CA TRP A 430 -31.00 -12.50 11.79
C TRP A 430 -32.25 -13.37 11.61
N ARG A 431 -32.90 -13.26 10.44
CA ARG A 431 -34.10 -14.06 10.13
C ARG A 431 -33.83 -15.55 10.08
N LEU A 432 -32.72 -15.98 9.46
CA LEU A 432 -32.34 -17.40 9.41
C LEU A 432 -32.11 -17.99 10.81
N VAL A 433 -31.45 -17.24 11.70
CA VAL A 433 -31.25 -17.66 13.09
C VAL A 433 -32.59 -17.71 13.84
N GLY A 434 -33.45 -16.70 13.67
CA GLY A 434 -34.79 -16.69 14.27
C GLY A 434 -35.67 -17.85 13.80
N ASP A 435 -35.65 -18.17 12.51
CA ASP A 435 -36.37 -19.32 11.95
C ASP A 435 -35.83 -20.65 12.48
N ALA A 436 -34.52 -20.77 12.63
CA ALA A 436 -33.88 -21.94 13.22
C ALA A 436 -34.16 -22.07 14.72
N LEU A 437 -34.37 -20.97 15.44
CA LEU A 437 -34.84 -20.98 16.82
C LEU A 437 -36.28 -21.50 16.93
N GLU A 438 -37.16 -21.10 16.02
CA GLU A 438 -38.56 -21.54 15.99
C GLU A 438 -38.70 -23.03 15.64
N LEU A 439 -37.94 -23.49 14.64
CA LEU A 439 -38.08 -24.83 14.06
C LEU A 439 -37.04 -25.83 14.56
N GLY A 440 -35.95 -25.35 15.16
CA GLY A 440 -34.85 -26.17 15.63
C GLY A 440 -35.18 -26.92 16.90
N ALA A 441 -34.37 -27.95 17.18
CA ALA A 441 -34.46 -28.64 18.46
C ALA A 441 -33.95 -27.72 19.59
N PRO A 442 -34.54 -27.77 20.80
CA PRO A 442 -34.06 -26.99 21.94
C PRO A 442 -32.56 -27.21 22.22
N ALA A 443 -31.90 -26.21 22.78
CA ALA A 443 -30.52 -26.33 23.26
C ALA A 443 -30.37 -27.55 24.19
N GLY A 444 -29.26 -28.29 24.04
CA GLY A 444 -29.01 -29.52 24.80
C GLY A 444 -29.71 -30.79 24.30
N THR A 445 -30.60 -30.69 23.29
CA THR A 445 -31.17 -31.90 22.65
C THR A 445 -30.03 -32.75 22.05
N PRO A 446 -29.89 -34.03 22.44
CA PRO A 446 -28.84 -34.92 21.93
C PRO A 446 -28.91 -35.12 20.42
N PHE A 447 -27.76 -35.36 19.79
CA PHE A 447 -27.70 -35.72 18.39
C PHE A 447 -28.30 -37.13 18.19
N PRO A 448 -29.20 -37.32 17.20
CA PRO A 448 -29.71 -38.65 16.87
C PRO A 448 -28.59 -39.54 16.30
N THR A 449 -28.77 -40.86 16.40
CA THR A 449 -27.81 -41.84 15.87
C THR A 449 -27.73 -41.84 14.34
N ALA A 450 -28.77 -41.37 13.66
CA ALA A 450 -28.84 -41.22 12.22
C ALA A 450 -29.58 -39.93 11.86
N PHE A 451 -29.20 -39.35 10.71
CA PHE A 451 -29.83 -38.16 10.15
C PHE A 451 -30.52 -38.53 8.84
N GLY A 452 -31.74 -38.02 8.65
CA GLY A 452 -32.41 -38.08 7.36
C GLY A 452 -31.63 -37.30 6.29
N LYS A 453 -31.95 -37.55 5.02
CA LYS A 453 -31.24 -36.96 3.86
C LYS A 453 -31.09 -35.44 3.94
N ASP A 454 -32.17 -34.74 4.23
CA ASP A 454 -32.19 -33.27 4.26
C ASP A 454 -31.40 -32.71 5.45
N ALA A 455 -31.49 -33.37 6.60
CA ALA A 455 -30.71 -33.01 7.78
C ALA A 455 -29.22 -33.23 7.53
N LEU A 456 -28.83 -34.36 6.94
CA LEU A 456 -27.43 -34.64 6.59
C LEU A 456 -26.88 -33.63 5.56
N ALA A 457 -27.68 -33.25 4.57
CA ALA A 457 -27.30 -32.22 3.59
C ALA A 457 -27.01 -30.87 4.26
N LEU A 458 -27.88 -30.42 5.17
CA LEU A 458 -27.67 -29.19 5.93
C LEU A 458 -26.42 -29.25 6.81
N ARG A 459 -26.21 -30.37 7.53
CA ARG A 459 -25.00 -30.56 8.36
C ARG A 459 -23.73 -30.50 7.51
N ARG A 460 -23.69 -31.21 6.37
CA ARG A 460 -22.55 -31.16 5.44
C ARG A 460 -22.28 -29.73 4.95
N ALA A 461 -23.32 -28.97 4.63
CA ALA A 461 -23.18 -27.56 4.25
C ALA A 461 -22.63 -26.69 5.39
N ALA A 462 -23.11 -26.87 6.62
CA ALA A 462 -22.68 -26.09 7.78
C ALA A 462 -21.22 -26.38 8.17
N HIS A 463 -20.84 -27.65 8.27
CA HIS A 463 -19.44 -28.02 8.55
C HIS A 463 -18.51 -27.65 7.39
N GLY A 464 -18.99 -27.75 6.14
CA GLY A 464 -18.28 -27.25 4.97
C GLY A 464 -17.99 -25.76 5.08
N LEU A 465 -18.99 -24.94 5.43
CA LEU A 465 -18.84 -23.50 5.66
C LEU A 465 -17.79 -23.22 6.74
N ALA A 466 -17.87 -23.88 7.89
CA ALA A 466 -16.94 -23.70 9.00
C ALA A 466 -15.47 -23.96 8.59
N ALA A 467 -15.25 -24.97 7.73
CA ALA A 467 -13.92 -25.32 7.24
C ALA A 467 -13.41 -24.35 6.17
N THR A 468 -14.24 -23.99 5.18
CA THR A 468 -13.81 -23.14 4.06
C THR A 468 -13.57 -21.70 4.51
N VAL A 469 -14.46 -21.15 5.34
CA VAL A 469 -14.31 -19.77 5.82
C VAL A 469 -13.09 -19.61 6.73
N ALA A 470 -12.71 -20.65 7.49
CA ALA A 470 -11.47 -20.63 8.26
C ALA A 470 -10.24 -20.45 7.36
N ASP A 471 -10.10 -21.28 6.32
CA ASP A 471 -8.98 -21.19 5.36
C ASP A 471 -8.97 -19.85 4.61
N ASP A 472 -10.13 -19.31 4.28
CA ASP A 472 -10.22 -18.00 3.62
C ASP A 472 -9.84 -16.85 4.55
N ILE A 473 -10.21 -16.87 5.83
CA ILE A 473 -9.78 -15.87 6.80
C ILE A 473 -8.25 -15.93 6.99
N GLU A 474 -7.68 -17.14 7.15
CA GLU A 474 -6.23 -17.32 7.28
C GLU A 474 -5.44 -16.79 6.07
N ARG A 475 -6.04 -16.88 4.87
CA ARG A 475 -5.44 -16.39 3.62
C ARG A 475 -5.89 -14.99 3.24
N LEU A 476 -6.62 -14.30 4.12
CA LEU A 476 -7.14 -12.94 3.90
C LEU A 476 -8.03 -12.83 2.63
N ARG A 477 -8.76 -13.89 2.28
CA ARG A 477 -9.70 -13.96 1.15
C ARG A 477 -11.14 -13.65 1.58
N PHE A 478 -11.34 -12.50 2.22
CA PHE A 478 -12.59 -12.17 2.91
C PHE A 478 -13.83 -12.13 1.99
N ASN A 479 -13.68 -11.68 0.74
CA ASN A 479 -14.75 -11.68 -0.24
C ASN A 479 -15.18 -13.10 -0.64
N VAL A 480 -14.24 -14.06 -0.65
CA VAL A 480 -14.54 -15.47 -0.90
C VAL A 480 -15.24 -16.09 0.31
N ALA A 481 -14.76 -15.79 1.52
CA ALA A 481 -15.43 -16.19 2.76
C ALA A 481 -16.89 -15.71 2.81
N VAL A 482 -17.13 -14.43 2.49
CA VAL A 482 -18.47 -13.85 2.39
C VAL A 482 -19.32 -14.58 1.35
N ALA A 483 -18.77 -14.88 0.17
CA ALA A 483 -19.48 -15.63 -0.87
C ALA A 483 -19.93 -17.02 -0.38
N HIS A 484 -19.08 -17.74 0.37
CA HIS A 484 -19.45 -19.02 0.99
C HIS A 484 -20.57 -18.87 2.03
N VAL A 485 -20.57 -17.80 2.81
CA VAL A 485 -21.68 -17.52 3.74
C VAL A 485 -22.99 -17.24 2.99
N HIS A 486 -22.95 -16.51 1.86
CA HIS A 486 -24.12 -16.31 1.01
C HIS A 486 -24.66 -17.63 0.42
N GLU A 487 -23.78 -18.50 -0.07
CA GLU A 487 -24.13 -19.83 -0.56
C GLU A 487 -24.80 -20.67 0.53
N PHE A 488 -24.19 -20.72 1.71
CA PHE A 488 -24.75 -21.43 2.85
C PHE A 488 -26.10 -20.84 3.29
N ALA A 489 -26.25 -19.51 3.34
CA ALA A 489 -27.51 -18.86 3.69
C ALA A 489 -28.65 -19.24 2.73
N ASN A 490 -28.35 -19.55 1.47
CA ASN A 490 -29.31 -20.09 0.51
C ASN A 490 -29.69 -21.54 0.86
N ALA A 491 -28.71 -22.41 1.08
CA ALA A 491 -28.96 -23.80 1.48
C ALA A 491 -29.74 -23.89 2.81
N PHE A 492 -29.39 -23.04 3.79
CA PHE A 492 -30.05 -22.98 5.08
C PHE A 492 -31.51 -22.51 4.96
N GLY A 493 -31.76 -21.47 4.16
CA GLY A 493 -33.14 -21.02 3.88
C GLY A 493 -33.99 -22.07 3.18
N GLN A 494 -33.40 -22.90 2.32
CA GLN A 494 -34.10 -24.03 1.69
C GLN A 494 -34.46 -25.11 2.72
N ALA A 495 -33.53 -25.44 3.63
CA ALA A 495 -33.79 -26.38 4.71
C ALA A 495 -34.89 -25.89 5.67
N ILE A 496 -34.90 -24.60 6.01
CA ILE A 496 -35.98 -23.95 6.79
C ILE A 496 -37.32 -24.06 6.04
N SER A 497 -37.35 -23.78 4.74
CA SER A 497 -38.57 -23.88 3.95
C SER A 497 -39.10 -25.32 3.89
N ALA A 498 -38.21 -26.30 3.74
CA ALA A 498 -38.56 -27.72 3.79
C ALA A 498 -39.13 -28.12 5.16
N ALA A 499 -38.50 -27.64 6.26
CA ALA A 499 -38.99 -27.87 7.62
C ALA A 499 -40.38 -27.26 7.85
N ARG A 500 -40.65 -26.07 7.31
CA ARG A 500 -41.99 -25.42 7.38
C ARG A 500 -43.04 -26.20 6.60
N ALA A 501 -42.68 -26.77 5.45
CA ALA A 501 -43.62 -27.49 4.58
C ALA A 501 -43.93 -28.91 5.07
N SER A 502 -42.92 -29.64 5.55
CA SER A 502 -42.99 -31.09 5.80
C SER A 502 -42.66 -31.48 7.24
N GLY A 503 -42.41 -30.51 8.12
CA GLY A 503 -41.93 -30.75 9.49
C GLY A 503 -40.43 -31.07 9.55
N THR A 504 -39.93 -31.28 10.77
CA THR A 504 -38.49 -31.44 11.04
C THR A 504 -37.96 -32.88 10.91
N GLY A 505 -38.80 -33.82 10.46
CA GLY A 505 -38.41 -35.20 10.12
C GLY A 505 -37.38 -35.86 11.04
N GLU A 506 -36.52 -36.70 10.45
CA GLU A 506 -35.44 -37.41 11.15
C GLU A 506 -34.22 -36.49 11.36
N GLY A 507 -34.22 -35.76 12.48
CA GLY A 507 -33.05 -35.02 12.95
C GLY A 507 -32.83 -33.64 12.34
N LEU A 508 -33.74 -33.13 11.48
CA LEU A 508 -33.59 -31.80 10.86
C LEU A 508 -33.62 -30.70 11.90
N GLY A 509 -34.43 -30.81 12.97
CA GLY A 509 -34.45 -29.83 14.05
C GLY A 509 -33.09 -29.66 14.73
N VAL A 510 -32.37 -30.77 14.98
CA VAL A 510 -31.00 -30.72 15.55
C VAL A 510 -30.02 -30.12 14.54
N ALA A 511 -30.15 -30.46 13.25
CA ALA A 511 -29.32 -29.90 12.20
C ALA A 511 -29.55 -28.39 12.00
N LEU A 512 -30.80 -27.90 12.13
CA LEU A 512 -31.14 -26.47 12.06
C LEU A 512 -30.47 -25.69 13.22
N ARG A 513 -30.52 -26.23 14.45
CA ARG A 513 -29.84 -25.64 15.60
C ARG A 513 -28.32 -25.58 15.36
N GLU A 514 -27.71 -26.71 15.01
CA GLU A 514 -26.26 -26.80 14.74
C GLU A 514 -25.84 -25.83 13.61
N ALA A 515 -26.63 -25.74 12.54
CA ALA A 515 -26.40 -24.82 11.43
C ALA A 515 -26.44 -23.34 11.87
N ALA A 516 -27.40 -22.96 12.73
CA ALA A 516 -27.47 -21.60 13.28
C ALA A 516 -26.27 -21.29 14.17
N GLU A 517 -25.90 -22.20 15.08
CA GLU A 517 -24.74 -22.05 15.97
C GLU A 517 -23.42 -21.93 15.20
N ILE A 518 -23.27 -22.68 14.10
CA ILE A 518 -22.11 -22.58 13.22
C ILE A 518 -22.12 -21.24 12.47
N LEU A 519 -23.25 -20.86 11.87
CA LEU A 519 -23.38 -19.61 11.12
C LEU A 519 -22.98 -18.41 11.98
N VAL A 520 -23.52 -18.31 13.19
CA VAL A 520 -23.27 -17.19 14.12
C VAL A 520 -21.77 -17.04 14.42
N ARG A 521 -21.09 -18.15 14.72
CA ARG A 521 -19.64 -18.13 14.99
C ARG A 521 -18.82 -17.80 13.75
N VAL A 522 -19.20 -18.34 12.58
CA VAL A 522 -18.51 -18.08 11.32
C VAL A 522 -18.60 -16.60 10.92
N VAL A 523 -19.77 -15.97 11.08
CA VAL A 523 -19.96 -14.56 10.71
C VAL A 523 -19.43 -13.58 11.75
N GLY A 524 -19.17 -14.04 12.98
CA GLY A 524 -18.73 -13.22 14.12
C GLY A 524 -17.56 -12.26 13.83
N PRO A 525 -16.46 -12.69 13.18
CA PRO A 525 -15.37 -11.78 12.83
C PRO A 525 -15.78 -10.65 11.89
N MET A 526 -16.81 -10.85 11.07
CA MET A 526 -17.28 -9.88 10.08
C MET A 526 -18.39 -8.98 10.65
N VAL A 527 -19.37 -9.56 11.34
CA VAL A 527 -20.55 -8.87 11.90
C VAL A 527 -20.72 -9.18 13.39
N PRO A 528 -19.80 -8.70 14.25
CA PRO A 528 -19.72 -9.13 15.64
C PRO A 528 -20.96 -8.76 16.46
N HIS A 529 -21.59 -7.61 16.21
CA HIS A 529 -22.72 -7.16 17.03
C HIS A 529 -23.96 -8.04 16.80
N LEU A 530 -24.25 -8.34 15.53
CA LEU A 530 -25.31 -9.27 15.16
C LEU A 530 -24.99 -10.69 15.64
N ALA A 531 -23.73 -11.11 15.59
CA ALA A 531 -23.34 -12.42 16.09
C ALA A 531 -23.58 -12.54 17.60
N GLU A 532 -23.24 -11.52 18.39
CA GLU A 532 -23.51 -11.49 19.84
C GLU A 532 -25.01 -11.56 20.14
N GLU A 533 -25.84 -10.78 19.44
CA GLU A 533 -27.30 -10.84 19.63
C GLU A 533 -27.88 -12.20 19.23
N CYS A 534 -27.42 -12.77 18.12
CA CYS A 534 -27.82 -14.12 17.72
C CYS A 534 -27.36 -15.19 18.73
N TRP A 535 -26.17 -15.02 19.32
CA TRP A 535 -25.61 -15.94 20.31
C TRP A 535 -26.45 -15.99 21.58
N VAL A 536 -26.86 -14.82 22.09
CA VAL A 536 -27.80 -14.70 23.21
C VAL A 536 -29.17 -15.26 22.85
N ALA A 537 -29.68 -14.97 21.65
CA ALA A 537 -30.97 -15.49 21.19
C ALA A 537 -30.98 -17.04 21.11
N LEU A 538 -29.86 -17.65 20.72
CA LEU A 538 -29.63 -19.10 20.73
C LEU A 538 -29.54 -19.71 22.14
N GLY A 539 -29.58 -18.89 23.19
CA GLY A 539 -29.56 -19.32 24.58
C GLY A 539 -28.16 -19.63 25.10
N HIS A 540 -27.11 -19.19 24.41
CA HIS A 540 -25.75 -19.31 24.90
C HIS A 540 -25.43 -18.24 25.96
N THR A 541 -24.42 -18.53 26.78
CA THR A 541 -23.88 -17.62 27.80
C THR A 541 -22.47 -17.17 27.44
N GLY A 542 -22.02 -16.05 27.99
CA GLY A 542 -20.71 -15.47 27.65
C GLY A 542 -20.75 -14.72 26.31
N LEU A 543 -19.58 -14.31 25.83
CA LEU A 543 -19.44 -13.59 24.56
C LEU A 543 -19.27 -14.57 23.40
N ALA A 544 -19.92 -14.30 22.27
CA ALA A 544 -19.67 -15.02 21.01
C ALA A 544 -18.20 -14.88 20.59
N ALA A 545 -17.58 -13.72 20.85
CA ALA A 545 -16.17 -13.48 20.57
C ALA A 545 -15.19 -14.37 21.37
N GLU A 546 -15.62 -14.96 22.49
CA GLU A 546 -14.82 -15.88 23.31
C GLU A 546 -15.08 -17.36 22.95
N ALA A 547 -16.05 -17.63 22.07
CA ALA A 547 -16.36 -18.99 21.66
C ALA A 547 -15.29 -19.56 20.71
N ASP A 548 -14.97 -20.83 20.88
CA ASP A 548 -14.11 -21.57 19.93
C ASP A 548 -14.68 -21.51 18.51
N TRP A 549 -13.79 -21.39 17.53
CA TRP A 549 -14.15 -21.57 16.13
C TRP A 549 -14.85 -22.93 15.93
N PRO A 550 -15.96 -22.99 15.16
CA PRO A 550 -16.72 -24.23 14.98
C PRO A 550 -15.85 -25.33 14.36
N LYS A 551 -15.69 -26.44 15.09
CA LYS A 551 -14.92 -27.61 14.63
C LYS A 551 -15.72 -28.38 13.58
N ALA A 552 -15.23 -28.38 12.34
CA ALA A 552 -15.82 -29.16 11.27
C ALA A 552 -15.64 -30.67 11.52
N ASP A 553 -16.68 -31.48 11.34
CA ASP A 553 -16.59 -32.93 11.43
C ASP A 553 -15.96 -33.48 10.12
N PRO A 554 -14.76 -34.11 10.18
CA PRO A 554 -14.11 -34.63 8.99
C PRO A 554 -14.94 -35.65 8.21
N ALA A 555 -15.84 -36.39 8.87
CA ALA A 555 -16.73 -37.33 8.19
C ALA A 555 -17.79 -36.63 7.32
N LEU A 556 -18.19 -35.41 7.69
CA LEU A 556 -19.14 -34.60 6.94
C LEU A 556 -18.48 -33.78 5.82
N LEU A 557 -17.15 -33.62 5.87
CA LEU A 557 -16.38 -32.98 4.79
C LEU A 557 -16.07 -33.93 3.63
N LYS A 558 -16.17 -35.25 3.87
CA LYS A 558 -15.99 -36.25 2.80
C LYS A 558 -17.10 -36.11 1.77
N ARG A 559 -16.69 -35.93 0.52
CA ARG A 559 -17.58 -36.00 -0.63
C ARG A 559 -17.42 -37.39 -1.25
N ASP A 560 -18.48 -38.18 -1.23
CA ASP A 560 -18.49 -39.50 -1.88
C ASP A 560 -18.74 -39.37 -3.38
N THR A 561 -19.31 -38.24 -3.81
CA THR A 561 -19.65 -37.92 -5.20
C THR A 561 -19.16 -36.53 -5.61
N VAL A 562 -18.97 -36.33 -6.91
CA VAL A 562 -18.65 -35.05 -7.54
C VAL A 562 -19.57 -34.82 -8.74
N THR A 563 -20.09 -33.59 -8.87
CA THR A 563 -20.84 -33.17 -10.05
C THR A 563 -19.88 -32.63 -11.10
N LEU A 564 -19.84 -33.26 -12.26
CA LEU A 564 -19.00 -32.88 -13.40
C LEU A 564 -19.85 -32.18 -14.47
N PRO A 565 -19.53 -30.93 -14.85
CA PRO A 565 -20.17 -30.30 -15.99
C PRO A 565 -19.78 -31.02 -17.28
N ILE A 566 -20.77 -31.21 -18.16
CA ILE A 566 -20.62 -31.85 -19.46
C ILE A 566 -20.66 -30.80 -20.55
N GLN A 567 -19.57 -30.73 -21.31
CA GLN A 567 -19.46 -29.90 -22.49
C GLN A 567 -19.57 -30.74 -23.76
N ILE A 568 -20.18 -30.17 -24.79
CA ILE A 568 -20.18 -30.72 -26.14
C ILE A 568 -19.60 -29.66 -27.07
N ASN A 569 -18.49 -29.99 -27.72
CA ASN A 569 -17.69 -29.06 -28.53
C ASN A 569 -17.39 -27.74 -27.77
N GLY A 570 -17.02 -27.86 -26.49
CA GLY A 570 -16.61 -26.73 -25.64
C GLY A 570 -17.75 -25.89 -25.06
N ARG A 571 -19.02 -26.24 -25.27
CA ARG A 571 -20.18 -25.55 -24.67
C ARG A 571 -20.84 -26.43 -23.62
N LYS A 572 -21.11 -25.91 -22.42
CA LYS A 572 -21.85 -26.64 -21.37
C LYS A 572 -23.24 -27.04 -21.88
N ARG A 573 -23.63 -28.30 -21.63
CA ARG A 573 -24.89 -28.89 -22.09
C ARG A 573 -25.61 -29.67 -21.01
N ASP A 574 -24.89 -30.25 -20.07
CA ASP A 574 -25.47 -31.02 -18.98
C ASP A 574 -24.53 -31.05 -17.76
N ASP A 575 -24.94 -31.71 -16.69
CA ASP A 575 -24.13 -32.05 -15.52
C ASP A 575 -24.34 -33.54 -15.17
N ILE A 576 -23.32 -34.22 -14.65
CA ILE A 576 -23.45 -35.61 -14.16
C ILE A 576 -22.87 -35.75 -12.76
N GLU A 577 -23.52 -36.51 -11.90
CA GLU A 577 -22.99 -36.87 -10.58
C GLU A 577 -22.32 -38.25 -10.65
N VAL A 578 -21.05 -38.33 -10.27
CA VAL A 578 -20.24 -39.57 -10.27
C VAL A 578 -19.53 -39.72 -8.94
N ALA A 579 -19.06 -40.92 -8.60
CA ALA A 579 -18.22 -41.13 -7.42
C ALA A 579 -16.93 -40.30 -7.49
N LEU A 580 -16.43 -39.82 -6.35
CA LEU A 580 -15.22 -38.97 -6.32
C LEU A 580 -13.97 -39.71 -6.83
N ASP A 581 -13.92 -41.02 -6.64
CA ASP A 581 -12.88 -41.95 -7.08
C ASP A 581 -13.22 -42.63 -8.42
N ALA A 582 -14.27 -42.20 -9.11
CA ALA A 582 -14.65 -42.74 -10.41
C ALA A 582 -13.48 -42.61 -11.41
N THR A 583 -13.13 -43.73 -12.02
CA THR A 583 -12.12 -43.81 -13.06
C THR A 583 -12.59 -43.06 -14.32
N PRO A 584 -11.66 -42.57 -15.17
CA PRO A 584 -12.04 -41.94 -16.43
C PRO A 584 -12.99 -42.79 -17.28
N ALA A 585 -12.84 -44.12 -17.27
CA ALA A 585 -13.71 -45.03 -18.00
C ALA A 585 -15.14 -45.08 -17.44
N GLU A 586 -15.30 -45.06 -16.11
CA GLU A 586 -16.63 -45.01 -15.47
C GLU A 586 -17.33 -43.68 -15.74
N VAL A 587 -16.57 -42.58 -15.71
CA VAL A 587 -17.08 -41.25 -16.07
C VAL A 587 -17.48 -41.22 -17.55
N GLU A 588 -16.66 -41.73 -18.46
CA GLU A 588 -16.96 -41.81 -19.90
C GLU A 588 -18.24 -42.62 -20.18
N ALA A 589 -18.38 -43.79 -19.55
CA ALA A 589 -19.56 -44.63 -19.69
C ALA A 589 -20.83 -43.91 -19.20
N ALA A 590 -20.74 -43.23 -18.06
CA ALA A 590 -21.85 -42.47 -17.49
C ALA A 590 -22.23 -41.27 -18.38
N VAL A 591 -21.25 -40.57 -18.96
CA VAL A 591 -21.47 -39.43 -19.87
C VAL A 591 -22.10 -39.86 -21.19
N LEU A 592 -21.70 -41.02 -21.75
CA LEU A 592 -22.31 -41.56 -22.97
C LEU A 592 -23.75 -42.06 -22.77
N ALA A 593 -24.15 -42.33 -21.54
CA ALA A 593 -25.52 -42.69 -21.19
C ALA A 593 -26.48 -41.48 -21.13
N LEU A 594 -25.98 -40.25 -21.11
CA LEU A 594 -26.81 -39.05 -21.04
C LEU A 594 -27.56 -38.81 -22.36
N GLU A 595 -28.89 -38.59 -22.26
CA GLU A 595 -29.72 -38.28 -23.43
C GLU A 595 -29.23 -37.05 -24.21
N THR A 596 -28.74 -36.03 -23.50
CA THR A 596 -28.20 -34.80 -24.09
C THR A 596 -26.97 -35.08 -24.97
N VAL A 597 -26.09 -35.98 -24.53
CA VAL A 597 -24.90 -36.41 -25.26
C VAL A 597 -25.29 -37.31 -26.43
N GLN A 598 -26.19 -38.27 -26.22
CA GLN A 598 -26.68 -39.15 -27.27
C GLN A 598 -27.34 -38.37 -28.43
N ARG A 599 -28.18 -37.38 -28.11
CA ARG A 599 -28.80 -36.49 -29.10
C ARG A 599 -27.77 -35.67 -29.87
N ALA A 600 -26.72 -35.21 -29.20
CA ALA A 600 -25.69 -34.40 -29.85
C ALA A 600 -24.74 -35.22 -30.73
N LEU A 601 -24.56 -36.51 -30.43
CA LEU A 601 -23.76 -37.43 -31.22
C LEU A 601 -24.52 -38.00 -32.43
N ASP A 602 -25.85 -37.97 -32.43
CA ASP A 602 -26.72 -38.39 -33.55
C ASP A 602 -26.33 -39.77 -34.12
N GLY A 603 -26.08 -40.74 -33.21
CA GLY A 603 -25.68 -42.10 -33.55
C GLY A 603 -24.22 -42.28 -34.00
N ARG A 604 -23.40 -41.23 -34.04
CA ARG A 604 -21.97 -41.29 -34.36
C ARG A 604 -21.12 -41.50 -33.10
N PRO A 605 -19.97 -42.19 -33.19
CA PRO A 605 -19.03 -42.23 -32.08
C PRO A 605 -18.39 -40.86 -31.86
N PRO A 606 -18.12 -40.44 -30.62
CA PRO A 606 -17.39 -39.20 -30.35
C PRO A 606 -15.97 -39.31 -30.90
N LYS A 607 -15.44 -38.21 -31.46
CA LYS A 607 -14.04 -38.16 -31.92
C LYS A 607 -13.06 -38.25 -30.77
N ARG A 608 -13.42 -37.67 -29.62
CA ARG A 608 -12.63 -37.67 -28.39
C ARG A 608 -13.51 -37.32 -27.20
N ILE A 609 -13.30 -37.99 -26.08
CA ILE A 609 -13.80 -37.55 -24.77
C ILE A 609 -12.59 -37.09 -23.96
N ILE A 610 -12.70 -35.92 -23.35
CA ILE A 610 -11.65 -35.34 -22.52
C ILE A 610 -12.21 -35.24 -21.10
N VAL A 611 -11.79 -36.16 -20.25
CA VAL A 611 -12.09 -36.13 -18.81
C VAL A 611 -10.97 -35.36 -18.11
N VAL A 612 -11.31 -34.24 -17.50
CA VAL A 612 -10.44 -33.58 -16.52
C VAL A 612 -10.95 -33.99 -15.14
N PRO A 613 -10.22 -34.86 -14.41
CA PRO A 613 -10.69 -35.44 -13.16
C PRO A 613 -11.23 -34.39 -12.19
N GLN A 614 -12.40 -34.68 -11.61
CA GLN A 614 -13.09 -33.84 -10.61
C GLN A 614 -13.41 -32.40 -11.08
N ARG A 615 -13.31 -32.10 -12.39
CA ARG A 615 -13.45 -30.74 -12.90
C ARG A 615 -14.44 -30.59 -14.06
N ILE A 616 -14.27 -31.34 -15.15
CA ILE A 616 -15.12 -31.21 -16.35
C ILE A 616 -14.96 -32.41 -17.29
N VAL A 617 -16.00 -32.71 -18.06
CA VAL A 617 -15.91 -33.64 -19.21
C VAL A 617 -16.30 -32.90 -20.48
N ASN A 618 -15.46 -32.98 -21.51
CA ASN A 618 -15.77 -32.40 -22.82
C ASN A 618 -15.85 -33.50 -23.89
N VAL A 619 -17.02 -33.62 -24.50
CA VAL A 619 -17.31 -34.53 -25.61
C VAL A 619 -17.09 -33.79 -26.93
N VAL A 620 -16.17 -34.28 -27.73
CA VAL A 620 -15.93 -33.79 -29.10
C VAL A 620 -16.75 -34.65 -30.06
N ALA A 621 -17.84 -34.08 -30.56
CA ALA A 621 -18.80 -34.76 -31.46
C ALA A 621 -18.31 -34.84 -32.92
#